data_AF-A0A9D5CJ86-F1
#
_entry.id   AF-A0A9D5CJ86-F1
#
_cell.length_a   1.000
_cell.length_b   1.000
_cell.length_c   1.000
_cell.angle_alpha   90.00
_cell.angle_beta   90.00
_cell.angle_gamma   90.00
#
_symmetry.space_group_name_H-M   'P 1'
#
loop_
_entity.id
_entity.type
_entity.pdbx_description
1 polymer ?
#
loop_
_entity_poly.entity_id
_entity_poly.type
_entity_poly.pdbx_seq_one_letter_code
_entity_poly.pdbx_strand_id
1 'polypeptide(L)'
;MGTIGFALIAENQEENMGEVEGALRIRRFEQPPSPEDFSSLIESSNVPAVFVGVVNDWKAFSSWNPYNGGLDYLEEQVGSATVDAMLSTSAPVFYGDLRRHERVPLSFSTFITSCKMYLQHGDSLKKNFGFGEMLTDPNEAQSTLLDSPDKVYLAQVPILLLDSKERCPLENLMEDIQMPTFLKTKQMSAINLWMNKAQSRSSTHYDPHHNLLCVIAGCKQVFLWPPSASPFLQPMPIYGEASNHSSLNVDNPDLLGNTRVQNSMEDAQKVILHSGDALFIPEGWFHQVDSDDLTIAVNFWWKSVMMTNMSEHMEAYYLRRILSRMLEQEKDKMLCKSSFASLRCKQIAEISNDSPAGDDASDSVVQRDTIKGDAEQHGVILEQLEPFALLALHELISLVHNTINSSGKNQIKESHSLVALDINAEDEHMQTRRENLLLLENDPIASLFWTIEPLVLRKIFQAMVHYFPRTLEALVLHMLSPISAEVLTRKFDEMDQQTTKEQQKEFYQMFYSVFDDQHAAMDAILNGKEIFAFQAYKNVLDLYLGVNDIKIS
;
A
#
# COMPACT_ATOMS: atom_id res chain seq x y z
N MET A 1 24.57 41.41 18.26
CA MET A 1 24.32 41.11 16.84
C MET A 1 25.67 40.78 16.22
N GLY A 2 25.89 39.51 15.87
CA GLY A 2 27.17 39.02 15.38
C GLY A 2 27.10 37.51 15.15
N THR A 3 27.33 37.14 13.90
CA THR A 3 27.21 35.85 13.22
C THR A 3 28.11 34.76 13.80
N ILE A 4 27.62 33.52 13.92
CA ILE A 4 28.42 32.29 13.82
C ILE A 4 27.61 31.29 13.00
N GLY A 5 28.10 30.98 11.79
CA GLY A 5 27.56 29.95 10.91
C GLY A 5 28.16 28.59 11.25
N PHE A 6 27.34 27.54 11.11
CA PHE A 6 27.80 26.17 10.98
C PHE A 6 27.40 25.67 9.59
N ALA A 7 28.42 25.25 8.83
CA ALA A 7 28.29 24.72 7.49
C ALA A 7 27.75 23.28 7.57
N LEU A 8 26.55 23.07 7.02
CA LEU A 8 26.09 21.77 6.53
C LEU A 8 26.82 21.50 5.21
N ILE A 9 27.76 20.56 5.21
CA ILE A 9 28.28 19.97 3.98
C ILE A 9 27.45 18.71 3.75
N ALA A 10 26.34 18.87 3.05
CA ALA A 10 25.71 17.79 2.31
C ALA A 10 26.33 17.86 0.90
N GLU A 11 27.12 16.87 0.52
CA GLU A 11 27.60 16.74 -0.85
C GLU A 11 26.41 16.37 -1.74
N ASN A 12 26.00 17.34 -2.56
CA ASN A 12 25.06 17.16 -3.65
C ASN A 12 25.75 16.40 -4.79
N GLN A 13 25.18 15.26 -5.19
CA GLN A 13 25.21 14.83 -6.58
C GLN A 13 23.80 14.48 -7.06
N GLU A 14 23.50 15.08 -8.22
CA GLU A 14 22.40 14.88 -9.17
C GLU A 14 21.07 15.59 -8.91
N GLU A 15 20.92 16.68 -9.70
CA GLU A 15 19.71 17.46 -9.92
C GLU A 15 18.69 16.68 -10.78
N ASN A 16 17.42 16.89 -10.44
CA ASN A 16 16.22 16.69 -11.26
C ASN A 16 15.63 15.27 -11.39
N MET A 17 15.31 14.66 -10.25
CA MET A 17 14.17 13.74 -10.07
C MET A 17 13.36 14.23 -8.86
N GLY A 18 12.02 14.18 -8.96
CA GLY A 18 11.08 15.08 -8.29
C GLY A 18 11.20 15.23 -6.76
N GLU A 19 10.80 16.42 -6.26
CA GLU A 19 10.86 16.88 -4.85
C GLU A 19 10.27 15.92 -3.79
N VAL A 20 9.57 14.84 -4.19
CA VAL A 20 9.00 13.82 -3.30
C VAL A 20 10.00 12.70 -2.97
N GLU A 21 10.92 12.34 -3.87
CA GLU A 21 11.91 11.26 -3.64
C GLU A 21 12.98 11.65 -2.61
N GLY A 22 13.28 12.95 -2.47
CA GLY A 22 14.19 13.43 -1.43
C GLY A 22 13.62 13.33 0.00
N ALA A 23 12.29 13.27 0.16
CA ALA A 23 11.64 13.40 1.45
C ALA A 23 11.67 12.12 2.30
N LEU A 24 11.71 10.93 1.69
CA LEU A 24 11.70 9.64 2.38
C LEU A 24 13.07 8.96 2.46
N ARG A 25 14.15 9.67 2.11
CA ARG A 25 15.50 9.11 2.10
C ARG A 25 16.05 8.92 3.51
N ILE A 26 16.59 7.73 3.78
CA ILE A 26 17.24 7.42 5.05
C ILE A 26 18.49 8.27 5.23
N ARG A 27 18.61 8.92 6.39
CA ARG A 27 19.76 9.76 6.75
C ARG A 27 20.69 9.05 7.72
N ARG A 28 21.99 9.31 7.59
CA ARG A 28 23.04 8.78 8.49
C ARG A 28 23.66 9.93 9.29
N PHE A 29 23.80 9.72 10.59
CA PHE A 29 24.28 10.70 11.55
C PHE A 29 25.52 10.17 12.26
N GLU A 30 26.64 10.87 12.10
CA GLU A 30 27.92 10.53 12.76
C GLU A 30 27.97 10.94 14.24
N GLN A 31 27.04 11.80 14.65
CA GLN A 31 26.90 12.22 16.05
C GLN A 31 25.44 12.09 16.48
N PRO A 32 25.19 11.66 17.72
CA PRO A 32 23.83 11.58 18.25
C PRO A 32 23.21 12.99 18.32
N PRO A 33 21.95 13.17 17.88
CA PRO A 33 21.25 14.44 18.01
C PRO A 33 20.94 14.77 19.48
N SER A 34 20.53 16.00 19.75
CA SER A 34 19.86 16.32 21.02
C SER A 34 18.48 15.63 21.09
N PRO A 35 17.90 15.44 22.29
CA PRO A 35 16.53 14.92 22.42
C PRO A 35 15.49 15.77 21.68
N GLU A 36 15.68 17.09 21.66
CA GLU A 36 14.82 18.06 20.96
C GLU A 36 14.96 17.93 19.44
N ASP A 37 16.19 17.83 18.93
CA ASP A 37 16.45 17.67 17.49
C ASP A 37 15.93 16.31 16.99
N PHE A 38 16.12 15.24 17.77
CA PHE A 38 15.57 13.93 17.43
C PHE A 38 14.05 14.00 17.29
N SER A 39 13.37 14.58 18.29
CA SER A 39 11.91 14.65 18.29
C SER A 39 11.36 15.54 17.16
N SER A 40 12.01 16.69 16.90
CA SER A 40 11.51 17.71 15.99
C SER A 40 11.93 17.54 14.53
N LEU A 41 13.07 16.90 14.25
CA LEU A 41 13.64 16.79 12.90
C LEU A 41 13.73 15.35 12.37
N ILE A 42 13.73 14.34 13.24
CA ILE A 42 13.90 12.93 12.86
C ILE A 42 12.61 12.15 13.10
N GLU A 43 12.16 12.05 14.35
CA GLU A 43 10.94 11.33 14.71
C GLU A 43 9.71 11.91 14.02
N SER A 44 9.55 13.25 14.04
CA SER A 44 8.44 13.96 13.37
C SER A 44 8.40 13.75 11.86
N SER A 45 9.55 13.48 11.22
CA SER A 45 9.62 13.24 9.77
C SER A 45 9.05 11.88 9.38
N ASN A 46 8.95 10.95 10.34
CA ASN A 46 8.52 9.57 10.12
C ASN A 46 9.35 8.85 9.04
N VAL A 47 10.67 9.08 9.03
CA VAL A 47 11.65 8.46 8.11
C VAL A 47 12.76 7.78 8.92
N PRO A 48 13.25 6.59 8.52
CA PRO A 48 14.32 5.92 9.23
C PRO A 48 15.62 6.72 9.25
N ALA A 49 16.40 6.52 10.30
CA ALA A 49 17.67 7.21 10.50
C ALA A 49 18.72 6.29 11.14
N VAL A 50 19.95 6.36 10.64
CA VAL A 50 21.10 5.61 11.16
C VAL A 50 21.95 6.50 12.03
N PHE A 51 22.33 6.03 13.22
CA PHE A 51 23.25 6.70 14.14
C PHE A 51 24.50 5.83 14.28
N VAL A 52 25.65 6.39 13.90
CA VAL A 52 26.92 5.65 13.87
C VAL A 52 27.55 5.64 15.25
N GLY A 53 27.98 4.45 15.70
CA GLY A 53 28.77 4.30 16.93
C GLY A 53 28.08 4.71 18.24
N VAL A 54 26.75 4.81 18.25
CA VAL A 54 25.96 5.29 19.39
C VAL A 54 25.98 4.35 20.60
N VAL A 55 26.37 3.09 20.40
CA VAL A 55 26.49 2.10 21.49
C VAL A 55 27.94 1.79 21.88
N ASN A 56 28.92 2.48 21.29
CA ASN A 56 30.34 2.17 21.51
C ASN A 56 30.80 2.34 22.98
N ASP A 57 30.10 3.17 23.74
CA ASP A 57 30.37 3.46 25.15
C ASP A 57 29.59 2.56 26.12
N TRP A 58 28.77 1.64 25.61
CA TRP A 58 28.05 0.69 26.45
C TRP A 58 28.99 -0.40 26.96
N LYS A 59 28.76 -0.85 28.20
CA LYS A 59 29.47 -2.01 28.73
C LYS A 59 29.18 -3.24 27.87
N ALA A 60 27.93 -3.41 27.43
CA ALA A 60 27.50 -4.47 26.51
C ALA A 60 28.38 -4.55 25.24
N PHE A 61 28.74 -3.41 24.62
CA PHE A 61 29.56 -3.40 23.40
C PHE A 61 30.92 -4.08 23.60
N SER A 62 31.54 -3.86 24.75
CA SER A 62 32.82 -4.50 25.08
C SER A 62 32.67 -5.92 25.63
N SER A 63 31.65 -6.17 26.47
CA SER A 63 31.52 -7.38 27.28
C SER A 63 30.70 -8.49 26.64
N TRP A 64 29.89 -8.21 25.62
CA TRP A 64 29.02 -9.22 24.99
C TRP A 64 29.58 -9.77 23.69
N ASN A 65 30.71 -9.26 23.20
CA ASN A 65 31.26 -9.66 21.91
C ASN A 65 31.65 -11.17 21.90
N PRO A 66 31.06 -11.99 21.00
CA PRO A 66 31.30 -13.43 21.01
C PRO A 66 32.77 -13.84 20.79
N TYR A 67 33.55 -12.99 20.12
CA TYR A 67 34.94 -13.26 19.75
C TYR A 67 35.96 -12.84 20.81
N ASN A 68 35.53 -12.20 21.91
CA ASN A 68 36.42 -11.73 22.97
C ASN A 68 36.01 -12.22 24.38
N GLY A 69 35.36 -13.38 24.46
CA GLY A 69 34.90 -13.98 25.73
C GLY A 69 33.50 -13.54 26.16
N GLY A 70 32.77 -12.77 25.34
CA GLY A 70 31.44 -12.28 25.70
C GLY A 70 30.38 -13.36 25.84
N LEU A 71 30.54 -14.52 25.19
CA LEU A 71 29.67 -15.67 25.42
C LEU A 71 29.81 -16.23 26.85
N ASP A 72 31.03 -16.29 27.39
CA ASP A 72 31.25 -16.72 28.79
C ASP A 72 30.63 -15.73 29.77
N TYR A 73 30.80 -14.44 29.51
CA TYR A 73 30.21 -13.37 30.31
C TYR A 73 28.68 -13.42 30.32
N LEU A 74 28.03 -13.56 29.16
CA LEU A 74 26.57 -13.66 29.07
C LEU A 74 26.02 -14.91 29.77
N GLU A 75 26.72 -16.04 29.69
CA GLU A 75 26.37 -17.25 30.43
C GLU A 75 26.49 -17.04 31.95
N GLU A 76 27.51 -16.32 32.43
CA GLU A 76 27.64 -16.00 33.85
C GLU A 76 26.50 -15.08 34.34
N GLN A 77 26.10 -14.08 33.54
CA GLN A 77 25.08 -13.11 33.95
C GLN A 77 23.66 -13.67 33.95
N VAL A 78 23.31 -14.45 32.93
CA VAL A 78 21.92 -14.88 32.67
C VAL A 78 21.80 -16.33 32.22
N GLY A 79 22.86 -17.15 32.30
CA GLY A 79 22.84 -18.55 31.84
C GLY A 79 21.81 -19.44 32.55
N SER A 80 21.44 -19.11 33.79
CA SER A 80 20.41 -19.81 34.56
C SER A 80 18.98 -19.44 34.14
N ALA A 81 18.80 -18.38 33.34
CA ALA A 81 17.49 -17.96 32.86
C ALA A 81 16.93 -18.94 31.82
N THR A 82 15.62 -19.09 31.82
CA THR A 82 14.86 -19.73 30.73
C THR A 82 14.23 -18.64 29.90
N VAL A 83 14.39 -18.72 28.58
CA VAL A 83 13.90 -17.74 27.60
C VAL A 83 13.05 -18.44 26.54
N ASP A 84 12.11 -17.71 25.95
CA ASP A 84 11.28 -18.23 24.86
C ASP A 84 11.97 -18.05 23.51
N ALA A 85 12.71 -19.10 23.10
CA ALA A 85 13.42 -19.12 21.84
C ALA A 85 12.46 -19.40 20.67
N MET A 86 12.71 -18.76 19.53
CA MET A 86 12.00 -19.07 18.28
C MET A 86 12.68 -20.25 17.60
N LEU A 87 11.94 -21.36 17.45
CA LEU A 87 12.33 -22.53 16.69
C LEU A 87 11.58 -22.55 15.36
N SER A 88 12.29 -22.52 14.23
CA SER A 88 11.67 -22.50 12.90
C SER A 88 12.16 -23.62 12.01
N THR A 89 11.21 -24.26 11.31
CA THR A 89 11.47 -25.23 10.24
C THR A 89 11.85 -24.55 8.93
N SER A 90 11.58 -23.25 8.79
CA SER A 90 11.86 -22.44 7.60
C SER A 90 13.21 -21.71 7.66
N ALA A 91 14.02 -22.02 8.69
CA ALA A 91 15.36 -21.47 8.84
C ALA A 91 16.18 -21.63 7.54
N PRO A 92 16.98 -20.61 7.16
CA PRO A 92 17.38 -19.45 7.97
C PRO A 92 16.35 -18.31 8.02
N VAL A 93 15.16 -18.45 7.41
CA VAL A 93 14.11 -17.42 7.42
C VAL A 93 13.11 -17.66 8.55
N PHE A 94 12.99 -16.67 9.42
CA PHE A 94 12.09 -16.65 10.57
C PHE A 94 10.88 -15.78 10.25
N TYR A 95 9.76 -16.45 9.94
CA TYR A 95 8.47 -15.83 9.69
C TYR A 95 7.71 -15.64 11.00
N GLY A 96 6.95 -14.55 11.14
CA GLY A 96 6.09 -14.32 12.30
C GLY A 96 4.78 -15.13 12.31
N ASP A 97 4.47 -15.88 11.25
CA ASP A 97 3.34 -16.82 11.26
C ASP A 97 3.67 -18.01 12.19
N LEU A 98 2.81 -18.26 13.19
CA LEU A 98 2.92 -19.38 14.13
C LEU A 98 2.92 -20.75 13.43
N ARG A 99 2.44 -20.84 12.17
CA ARG A 99 2.55 -22.08 11.38
C ARG A 99 3.98 -22.40 10.94
N ARG A 100 4.88 -21.42 10.97
CA ARG A 100 6.27 -21.54 10.51
C ARG A 100 7.31 -21.43 11.63
N HIS A 101 6.89 -21.12 12.85
CA HIS A 101 7.75 -21.14 14.01
C HIS A 101 6.99 -21.49 15.29
N GLU A 102 7.69 -22.04 16.26
CA GLU A 102 7.21 -22.25 17.61
C GLU A 102 8.06 -21.45 18.60
N ARG A 103 7.44 -20.95 19.67
CA ARG A 103 8.15 -20.39 20.83
C ARG A 103 8.34 -21.48 21.86
N VAL A 104 9.59 -21.89 22.07
CA VAL A 104 9.93 -22.98 22.99
C VAL A 104 10.76 -22.47 24.16
N PRO A 105 10.47 -22.89 25.41
CA PRO A 105 11.32 -22.57 26.56
C PRO A 105 12.71 -23.19 26.38
N LEU A 106 13.74 -22.34 26.42
CA LEU A 106 15.14 -22.73 26.24
C LEU A 106 15.98 -22.14 27.37
N SER A 107 16.82 -22.97 27.99
CA SER A 107 17.83 -22.43 28.91
C SER A 107 18.83 -21.57 28.14
N PHE A 108 19.09 -20.37 28.65
CA PHE A 108 20.01 -19.43 28.01
C PHE A 108 21.43 -20.02 27.91
N SER A 109 21.89 -20.74 28.95
CA SER A 109 23.17 -21.47 28.92
C SER A 109 23.26 -22.51 27.81
N THR A 110 22.18 -23.24 27.52
CA THR A 110 22.12 -24.20 26.40
C THR A 110 22.32 -23.50 25.06
N PHE A 111 21.65 -22.36 24.85
CA PHE A 111 21.81 -21.57 23.63
C PHE A 111 23.25 -21.04 23.49
N ILE A 112 23.82 -20.49 24.57
CA ILE A 112 25.20 -19.99 24.59
C ILE A 112 26.22 -21.10 24.35
N THR A 113 26.04 -22.27 24.97
CA THR A 113 26.88 -23.46 24.72
C THR A 113 26.86 -23.82 23.24
N SER A 114 25.69 -23.79 22.61
CA SER A 114 25.58 -24.06 21.17
C SER A 114 26.30 -23.01 20.31
N CYS A 115 26.32 -21.73 20.73
CA CYS A 115 27.08 -20.67 20.08
C CYS A 115 28.60 -20.88 20.22
N LYS A 116 29.07 -21.29 21.41
CA LYS A 116 30.48 -21.63 21.65
C LYS A 116 30.95 -22.79 20.78
N MET A 117 30.12 -23.84 20.66
CA MET A 117 30.38 -24.97 19.76
C MET A 117 30.45 -24.53 18.29
N TYR A 118 29.52 -23.66 17.86
CA TYR A 118 29.53 -23.12 16.50
C TYR A 118 30.81 -22.33 16.21
N LEU A 119 31.23 -21.47 17.14
CA LEU A 119 32.47 -20.68 17.03
C LEU A 119 33.72 -21.58 16.92
N GLN A 120 33.75 -22.70 17.64
CA GLN A 120 34.87 -23.66 17.61
C GLN A 120 34.89 -24.52 16.33
N HIS A 121 33.72 -24.83 15.75
CA HIS A 121 33.57 -25.73 14.59
C HIS A 121 33.35 -25.03 13.25
N GLY A 122 33.10 -23.71 13.24
CA GLY A 122 32.79 -22.91 12.06
C GLY A 122 33.87 -22.91 10.97
N ASP A 123 35.11 -23.23 11.31
CA ASP A 123 36.20 -23.39 10.33
C ASP A 123 36.12 -24.71 9.55
N SER A 124 35.44 -25.74 10.07
CA SER A 124 35.31 -27.07 9.41
C SER A 124 33.94 -27.32 8.75
N LEU A 125 32.88 -26.64 9.21
CA LEU A 125 31.50 -26.87 8.76
C LEU A 125 31.09 -26.09 7.49
N LYS A 126 31.90 -25.14 7.01
CA LYS A 126 31.66 -24.40 5.75
C LYS A 126 31.68 -25.28 4.48
N LYS A 127 31.82 -26.61 4.59
CA LYS A 127 32.06 -27.50 3.44
C LYS A 127 31.06 -28.60 3.15
N ASN A 128 30.09 -28.96 4.01
CA ASN A 128 29.17 -30.06 3.68
C ASN A 128 27.84 -29.93 4.41
N PHE A 129 26.75 -29.69 3.68
CA PHE A 129 25.41 -30.11 4.12
C PHE A 129 24.65 -30.74 2.95
N GLY A 130 24.33 -32.03 3.13
CA GLY A 130 23.34 -32.77 2.37
C GLY A 130 22.22 -33.19 3.32
N PHE A 131 20.98 -33.00 2.88
CA PHE A 131 19.74 -33.19 3.64
C PHE A 131 19.48 -34.67 4.02
N GLY A 132 18.92 -34.88 5.21
CA GLY A 132 18.27 -36.12 5.62
C GLY A 132 17.26 -35.85 6.73
N GLU A 133 15.97 -36.03 6.43
CA GLU A 133 14.85 -35.90 7.37
C GLU A 133 14.70 -37.15 8.26
N MET A 134 14.34 -36.94 9.53
CA MET A 134 13.53 -37.88 10.31
C MET A 134 12.63 -37.11 11.27
N LEU A 135 11.35 -37.49 11.31
CA LEU A 135 10.35 -37.10 12.30
C LEU A 135 10.39 -38.08 13.48
N THR A 136 10.28 -37.60 14.73
CA THR A 136 9.46 -38.19 15.83
C THR A 136 9.57 -37.44 17.19
N ASP A 137 8.47 -37.49 17.94
CA ASP A 137 8.24 -37.31 19.40
C ASP A 137 8.46 -35.93 20.13
N PRO A 138 7.44 -35.35 20.82
CA PRO A 138 7.54 -34.04 21.49
C PRO A 138 8.51 -33.94 22.69
N ASN A 139 8.99 -35.06 23.22
CA ASN A 139 9.96 -35.07 24.34
C ASN A 139 11.43 -35.03 23.88
N GLU A 140 11.70 -34.98 22.56
CA GLU A 140 13.05 -34.84 21.97
C GLU A 140 13.43 -33.39 21.58
N ALA A 141 12.63 -32.39 21.96
CA ALA A 141 12.90 -30.98 21.61
C ALA A 141 14.28 -30.51 22.09
N GLN A 142 14.76 -30.98 23.24
CA GLN A 142 16.07 -30.58 23.78
C GLN A 142 17.27 -31.23 23.05
N SER A 143 17.14 -32.43 22.50
CA SER A 143 18.22 -33.07 21.73
C SER A 143 18.26 -32.54 20.29
N THR A 144 17.10 -32.31 19.67
CA THR A 144 17.00 -31.77 18.29
C THR A 144 17.46 -30.32 18.15
N LEU A 145 17.39 -29.51 19.21
CA LEU A 145 17.94 -28.14 19.26
C LEU A 145 19.47 -28.07 19.09
N LEU A 146 20.18 -29.14 19.46
CA LEU A 146 21.63 -29.26 19.30
C LEU A 146 22.01 -29.80 17.90
N ASP A 147 21.14 -30.58 17.26
CA ASP A 147 21.40 -31.25 15.98
C ASP A 147 21.09 -30.39 14.73
N SER A 148 20.28 -29.34 14.85
CA SER A 148 19.96 -28.42 13.73
C SER A 148 20.25 -26.96 14.10
N PRO A 149 21.51 -26.51 14.04
CA PRO A 149 21.96 -25.26 14.63
C PRO A 149 21.29 -24.00 14.07
N ASP A 150 20.84 -24.02 12.82
CA ASP A 150 20.31 -22.84 12.13
C ASP A 150 18.84 -22.55 12.47
N LYS A 151 18.16 -23.48 13.19
CA LYS A 151 16.73 -23.40 13.44
C LYS A 151 16.32 -22.54 14.63
N VAL A 152 17.27 -22.07 15.42
CA VAL A 152 17.01 -21.37 16.70
C VAL A 152 17.41 -19.91 16.62
N TYR A 153 16.48 -19.02 17.00
CA TYR A 153 16.71 -17.59 17.10
C TYR A 153 16.16 -17.05 18.42
N LEU A 154 16.99 -16.38 19.22
CA LEU A 154 16.50 -15.58 20.35
C LEU A 154 15.98 -14.25 19.80
N ALA A 155 14.74 -14.23 19.34
CA ALA A 155 14.08 -13.07 18.77
C ALA A 155 13.18 -12.39 19.80
N GLN A 156 13.30 -11.08 20.00
CA GLN A 156 12.41 -10.32 20.88
C GLN A 156 12.34 -10.89 22.31
N VAL A 157 13.49 -11.30 22.88
CA VAL A 157 13.52 -11.81 24.25
C VAL A 157 13.56 -10.61 25.21
N PRO A 158 12.57 -10.43 26.11
CA PRO A 158 12.45 -9.21 26.89
C PRO A 158 13.56 -9.07 27.92
N ILE A 159 14.24 -7.92 27.91
CA ILE A 159 15.12 -7.44 28.98
C ILE A 159 14.30 -6.56 29.93
N LEU A 160 13.39 -5.75 29.38
CA LEU A 160 12.47 -4.88 30.12
C LEU A 160 11.11 -4.84 29.44
N LEU A 161 10.03 -4.95 30.22
CA LEU A 161 8.64 -4.74 29.79
C LEU A 161 7.96 -3.80 30.80
N LEU A 162 7.66 -2.57 30.40
CA LEU A 162 7.14 -1.56 31.34
C LEU A 162 5.71 -1.85 31.81
N ASP A 163 4.88 -2.42 30.93
CA ASP A 163 3.47 -2.70 31.20
C ASP A 163 3.25 -4.04 31.95
N SER A 164 4.33 -4.82 32.18
CA SER A 164 4.26 -6.09 32.91
C SER A 164 4.63 -5.92 34.39
N LYS A 165 3.92 -6.64 35.26
CA LYS A 165 4.27 -6.75 36.70
C LYS A 165 5.32 -7.82 36.96
N GLU A 166 5.66 -8.62 35.96
CA GLU A 166 6.59 -9.74 36.08
C GLU A 166 8.02 -9.28 35.78
N ARG A 167 8.98 -9.81 36.54
CA ARG A 167 10.40 -9.59 36.26
C ARG A 167 10.79 -10.32 34.97
N CYS A 168 11.52 -9.64 34.11
CA CYS A 168 12.01 -10.22 32.87
C CYS A 168 13.19 -11.17 33.17
N PRO A 169 13.29 -12.34 32.50
CA PRO A 169 14.37 -13.30 32.75
C PRO A 169 15.78 -12.73 32.53
N LEU A 170 15.90 -11.70 31.69
CA LEU A 170 17.15 -11.06 31.32
C LEU A 170 17.36 -9.69 31.99
N GLU A 171 16.63 -9.37 33.06
CA GLU A 171 16.66 -8.05 33.71
C GLU A 171 18.08 -7.60 34.11
N ASN A 172 18.96 -8.54 34.48
CA ASN A 172 20.36 -8.24 34.85
C ASN A 172 21.15 -7.59 33.72
N LEU A 173 20.80 -7.87 32.46
CA LEU A 173 21.47 -7.28 31.29
C LEU A 173 21.24 -5.77 31.17
N MET A 174 20.26 -5.21 31.88
CA MET A 174 20.05 -3.76 31.95
C MET A 174 21.25 -3.00 32.52
N GLU A 175 22.10 -3.64 33.34
CA GLU A 175 23.30 -3.01 33.88
C GLU A 175 24.37 -2.72 32.80
N ASP A 176 24.28 -3.42 31.66
CA ASP A 176 25.25 -3.32 30.57
C ASP A 176 24.80 -2.41 29.43
N ILE A 177 23.51 -2.08 29.40
CA ILE A 177 22.84 -1.28 28.38
C ILE A 177 22.57 0.12 28.92
N GLN A 178 22.78 1.15 28.09
CA GLN A 178 22.42 2.52 28.44
C GLN A 178 21.31 3.02 27.52
N MET A 179 20.41 3.86 28.03
CA MET A 179 19.45 4.54 27.17
C MET A 179 20.18 5.59 26.32
N PRO A 180 20.11 5.55 24.98
CA PRO A 180 20.66 6.61 24.14
C PRO A 180 20.14 7.98 24.56
N THR A 181 21.04 8.97 24.62
CA THR A 181 20.73 10.29 25.19
C THR A 181 19.56 10.98 24.51
N PHE A 182 19.42 10.85 23.19
CA PHE A 182 18.32 11.42 22.41
C PHE A 182 16.95 10.75 22.66
N LEU A 183 16.92 9.57 23.30
CA LEU A 183 15.69 8.91 23.73
C LEU A 183 15.31 9.19 25.20
N LYS A 184 16.10 10.00 25.93
CA LYS A 184 15.91 10.23 27.37
C LYS A 184 14.53 10.77 27.77
N THR A 185 13.85 11.46 26.87
CA THR A 185 12.49 12.01 27.10
C THR A 185 11.37 11.03 26.73
N LYS A 186 11.71 9.88 26.13
CA LYS A 186 10.75 8.88 25.66
C LYS A 186 10.41 7.88 26.76
N GLN A 187 9.16 7.44 26.76
CA GLN A 187 8.70 6.37 27.64
C GLN A 187 8.75 5.05 26.89
N MET A 188 9.63 4.14 27.32
CA MET A 188 9.78 2.84 26.68
C MET A 188 8.60 1.94 27.00
N SER A 189 8.17 1.17 26.01
CA SER A 189 7.25 0.06 26.16
C SER A 189 8.01 -1.24 26.46
N ALA A 190 9.10 -1.48 25.71
CA ALA A 190 9.92 -2.67 25.85
C ALA A 190 11.38 -2.43 25.45
N ILE A 191 12.28 -3.24 26.02
CA ILE A 191 13.66 -3.40 25.55
C ILE A 191 13.87 -4.90 25.34
N ASN A 192 14.26 -5.31 24.13
CA ASN A 192 14.41 -6.74 23.81
C ASN A 192 15.81 -7.08 23.29
N LEU A 193 16.26 -8.28 23.63
CA LEU A 193 17.44 -8.94 23.09
C LEU A 193 17.09 -9.67 21.78
N TRP A 194 17.99 -9.54 20.81
CA TRP A 194 18.00 -10.29 19.56
C TRP A 194 19.35 -10.96 19.39
N MET A 195 19.39 -12.29 19.39
CA MET A 195 20.64 -13.04 19.28
C MET A 195 20.47 -14.30 18.42
N ASN A 196 21.28 -14.41 17.37
CA ASN A 196 21.29 -15.56 16.47
C ASN A 196 22.67 -16.22 16.49
N LYS A 197 22.67 -17.55 16.34
CA LYS A 197 23.90 -18.35 16.29
C LYS A 197 24.49 -18.37 14.88
N ALA A 198 23.68 -18.73 13.89
CA ALA A 198 24.03 -18.76 12.47
C ALA A 198 23.32 -17.62 11.72
N GLN A 199 23.61 -17.44 10.44
CA GLN A 199 22.93 -16.44 9.61
C GLN A 199 21.42 -16.61 9.69
N SER A 200 20.71 -15.49 9.88
CA SER A 200 19.26 -15.51 10.04
C SER A 200 18.60 -14.34 9.33
N ARG A 201 17.34 -14.54 8.92
CA ARG A 201 16.50 -13.50 8.34
C ARG A 201 15.21 -13.38 9.12
N SER A 202 14.90 -12.19 9.61
CA SER A 202 13.53 -11.82 10.02
C SER A 202 12.76 -11.42 8.77
N SER A 203 11.67 -12.15 8.47
CA SER A 203 10.81 -11.87 7.30
C SER A 203 10.27 -10.43 7.29
N THR A 204 9.92 -9.91 6.12
CA THR A 204 9.36 -8.55 5.97
C THR A 204 8.12 -8.33 6.83
N HIS A 205 8.17 -7.35 7.74
CA HIS A 205 7.09 -6.98 8.65
C HIS A 205 7.22 -5.52 9.10
N TYR A 206 6.20 -4.99 9.76
CA TYR A 206 6.29 -3.71 10.48
C TYR A 206 5.96 -3.89 11.96
N ASP A 207 6.39 -2.94 12.78
CA ASP A 207 6.07 -2.89 14.21
C ASP A 207 5.01 -1.81 14.50
N PRO A 208 4.12 -2.02 15.49
CA PRO A 208 3.21 -0.99 15.98
C PRO A 208 3.89 -0.01 16.96
N HIS A 209 5.22 0.08 16.92
CA HIS A 209 6.03 0.92 17.80
C HIS A 209 7.10 1.63 16.96
N HIS A 210 7.53 2.79 17.43
CA HIS A 210 8.85 3.28 17.08
C HIS A 210 9.90 2.33 17.63
N ASN A 211 10.93 2.07 16.83
CA ASN A 211 11.98 1.11 17.15
C ASN A 211 13.36 1.74 16.98
N LEU A 212 14.23 1.60 17.97
CA LEU A 212 15.66 1.86 17.81
C LEU A 212 16.40 0.52 17.93
N LEU A 213 16.87 -0.01 16.80
CA LEU A 213 17.63 -1.25 16.72
C LEU A 213 19.13 -0.95 16.84
N CYS A 214 19.75 -1.36 17.95
CA CYS A 214 21.17 -1.18 18.22
C CYS A 214 21.96 -2.49 18.03
N VAL A 215 23.00 -2.49 17.20
CA VAL A 215 23.85 -3.66 16.97
C VAL A 215 25.02 -3.65 17.94
N ILE A 216 25.06 -4.64 18.84
CA ILE A 216 26.11 -4.77 19.86
C ILE A 216 27.30 -5.56 19.30
N ALA A 217 27.03 -6.66 18.61
CA ALA A 217 28.04 -7.50 17.97
C ALA A 217 27.51 -8.05 16.64
N GLY A 218 28.38 -8.25 15.66
CA GLY A 218 28.02 -8.73 14.33
C GLY A 218 27.56 -7.60 13.38
N CYS A 219 26.77 -7.98 12.39
CA CYS A 219 26.31 -7.10 11.31
C CYS A 219 24.87 -7.43 10.92
N LYS A 220 24.08 -6.40 10.62
CA LYS A 220 22.71 -6.55 10.11
C LYS A 220 22.54 -5.75 8.83
N GLN A 221 21.98 -6.38 7.82
CA GLN A 221 21.46 -5.73 6.62
C GLN A 221 19.96 -5.58 6.75
N VAL A 222 19.47 -4.34 6.65
CA VAL A 222 18.05 -4.01 6.81
C VAL A 222 17.53 -3.43 5.50
N PHE A 223 16.51 -4.05 4.93
CA PHE A 223 15.70 -3.46 3.87
C PHE A 223 14.50 -2.78 4.49
N LEU A 224 14.17 -1.58 4.05
CA LEU A 224 13.08 -0.76 4.59
C LEU A 224 12.18 -0.26 3.47
N TRP A 225 10.88 -0.28 3.73
CA TRP A 225 9.85 0.26 2.85
C TRP A 225 8.93 1.19 3.62
N PRO A 226 8.55 2.34 3.04
CA PRO A 226 7.59 3.23 3.68
C PRO A 226 6.21 2.57 3.79
N PRO A 227 5.37 2.98 4.75
CA PRO A 227 3.99 2.47 4.87
C PRO A 227 3.16 2.60 3.58
N SER A 228 3.47 3.59 2.74
CA SER A 228 2.81 3.80 1.43
C SER A 228 3.06 2.67 0.43
N ALA A 229 4.12 1.88 0.60
CA ALA A 229 4.43 0.72 -0.23
C ALA A 229 3.61 -0.54 0.13
N SER A 230 2.80 -0.49 1.21
CA SER A 230 1.99 -1.62 1.70
C SER A 230 1.21 -2.36 0.59
N PRO A 231 0.52 -1.70 -0.36
CA PRO A 231 -0.20 -2.39 -1.45
C PRO A 231 0.68 -3.32 -2.32
N PHE A 232 1.97 -3.02 -2.42
CA PHE A 232 2.94 -3.80 -3.19
C PHE A 232 3.58 -4.91 -2.35
N LEU A 233 3.51 -4.82 -1.02
CA LEU A 233 4.03 -5.80 -0.08
C LEU A 233 3.01 -6.86 0.32
N GLN A 234 1.75 -6.78 -0.11
CA GLN A 234 0.71 -7.78 0.17
C GLN A 234 0.63 -8.14 1.67
N PRO A 235 0.19 -7.21 2.52
CA PRO A 235 0.07 -7.47 3.95
C PRO A 235 -0.83 -8.68 4.19
N MET A 236 -0.46 -9.49 5.18
CA MET A 236 -1.29 -10.59 5.64
C MET A 236 -2.63 -10.05 6.18
N PRO A 237 -3.71 -10.87 6.17
CA PRO A 237 -5.02 -10.41 6.60
C PRO A 237 -5.01 -9.81 8.01
N ILE A 238 -5.66 -8.66 8.19
CA ILE A 238 -5.65 -7.90 9.47
C ILE A 238 -6.21 -8.69 10.67
N TYR A 239 -7.05 -9.69 10.40
CA TYR A 239 -7.62 -10.58 11.42
C TYR A 239 -6.73 -11.79 11.75
N GLY A 240 -5.59 -11.95 11.08
CA GLY A 240 -4.61 -12.99 11.35
C GLY A 240 -3.55 -12.59 12.37
N GLU A 241 -2.93 -13.57 13.03
CA GLU A 241 -1.88 -13.36 14.03
C GLU A 241 -0.60 -12.75 13.45
N ALA A 242 -0.32 -12.98 12.17
CA ALA A 242 0.81 -12.40 11.43
C ALA A 242 0.40 -11.18 10.59
N SER A 243 -0.66 -10.46 10.96
CA SER A 243 -1.22 -9.34 10.18
C SER A 243 -0.22 -8.21 9.86
N ASN A 244 0.81 -8.05 10.68
CA ASN A 244 1.88 -7.09 10.45
C ASN A 244 3.00 -7.59 9.51
N HIS A 245 2.89 -8.81 8.99
CA HIS A 245 3.86 -9.40 8.05
C HIS A 245 3.38 -9.26 6.60
N SER A 246 4.36 -9.22 5.70
CA SER A 246 4.14 -9.40 4.27
C SER A 246 3.97 -10.89 3.93
N SER A 247 3.05 -11.19 3.03
CA SER A 247 2.93 -12.53 2.41
C SER A 247 3.97 -12.77 1.30
N LEU A 248 4.62 -11.71 0.84
CA LEU A 248 5.53 -11.73 -0.29
C LEU A 248 6.93 -12.17 0.15
N ASN A 249 7.44 -13.22 -0.49
CA ASN A 249 8.84 -13.62 -0.33
C ASN A 249 9.69 -12.90 -1.37
N VAL A 250 10.31 -11.80 -0.97
CA VAL A 250 11.03 -10.85 -1.83
C VAL A 250 12.17 -11.52 -2.61
N ASP A 251 12.75 -12.60 -2.09
CA ASP A 251 13.87 -13.32 -2.70
C ASP A 251 13.44 -14.52 -3.57
N ASN A 252 12.14 -14.75 -3.76
CA ASN A 252 11.68 -15.83 -4.62
C ASN A 252 11.91 -15.45 -6.11
N PRO A 253 12.79 -16.16 -6.84
CA PRO A 253 13.08 -15.86 -8.25
C PRO A 253 11.85 -15.97 -9.17
N ASP A 254 10.85 -16.76 -8.80
CA ASP A 254 9.61 -16.90 -9.58
C ASP A 254 8.71 -15.65 -9.51
N LEU A 255 8.94 -14.78 -8.53
CA LEU A 255 8.19 -13.54 -8.32
C LEU A 255 8.78 -12.33 -9.07
N LEU A 256 9.94 -12.47 -9.72
CA LEU A 256 10.60 -11.39 -10.49
C LEU A 256 9.76 -10.89 -11.70
N GLY A 257 8.80 -11.71 -12.18
CA GLY A 257 7.85 -11.32 -13.23
C GLY A 257 6.60 -10.58 -12.72
N ASN A 258 6.39 -10.48 -11.40
CA ASN A 258 5.23 -9.82 -10.81
C ASN A 258 5.48 -8.31 -10.69
N THR A 259 4.66 -7.51 -11.38
CA THR A 259 4.73 -6.04 -11.36
C THR A 259 4.70 -5.47 -9.94
N ARG A 260 4.02 -6.12 -8.98
CA ARG A 260 3.98 -5.65 -7.58
C ARG A 260 5.33 -5.79 -6.88
N VAL A 261 6.09 -6.85 -7.16
CA VAL A 261 7.44 -7.06 -6.61
C VAL A 261 8.41 -6.05 -7.21
N GLN A 262 8.29 -5.77 -8.50
CA GLN A 262 9.12 -4.76 -9.15
C GLN A 262 8.87 -3.36 -8.57
N ASN A 263 7.60 -2.98 -8.41
CA ASN A 263 7.23 -1.70 -7.80
C ASN A 263 7.66 -1.61 -6.32
N SER A 264 7.56 -2.69 -5.54
CA SER A 264 8.01 -2.66 -4.15
C SER A 264 9.53 -2.46 -4.03
N MET A 265 10.31 -2.94 -4.99
CA MET A 265 11.76 -2.75 -5.00
C MET A 265 12.19 -1.32 -5.35
N GLU A 266 11.38 -0.57 -6.11
CA GLU A 266 11.64 0.85 -6.39
C GLU A 266 11.57 1.69 -5.10
N ASP A 267 10.66 1.33 -4.18
CA ASP A 267 10.48 1.99 -2.88
C ASP A 267 11.44 1.48 -1.78
N ALA A 268 12.22 0.42 -2.06
CA ALA A 268 13.06 -0.25 -1.08
C ALA A 268 14.37 0.53 -0.80
N GLN A 269 14.69 0.74 0.47
CA GLN A 269 15.97 1.30 0.89
C GLN A 269 16.77 0.29 1.73
N LYS A 270 18.05 0.12 1.41
CA LYS A 270 18.94 -0.82 2.10
C LYS A 270 19.92 -0.09 3.01
N VAL A 271 20.03 -0.57 4.24
CA VAL A 271 20.99 -0.10 5.25
C VAL A 271 21.84 -1.28 5.73
N ILE A 272 23.13 -1.05 5.94
CA ILE A 272 24.02 -1.99 6.63
C ILE A 272 24.43 -1.36 7.96
N LEU A 273 24.18 -2.09 9.04
CA LEU A 273 24.50 -1.73 10.42
C LEU A 273 25.65 -2.61 10.90
N HIS A 274 26.75 -1.97 11.30
CA HIS A 274 27.86 -2.65 11.94
C HIS A 274 27.71 -2.60 13.45
N SER A 275 28.51 -3.40 14.16
CA SER A 275 28.62 -3.31 15.62
C SER A 275 28.94 -1.86 16.01
N GLY A 276 28.12 -1.28 16.90
CA GLY A 276 28.22 0.13 17.29
C GLY A 276 27.10 1.00 16.73
N ASP A 277 26.50 0.62 15.60
CA ASP A 277 25.47 1.41 14.93
C ASP A 277 24.08 1.17 15.55
N ALA A 278 23.21 2.18 15.41
CA ALA A 278 21.79 2.08 15.71
C ALA A 278 20.93 2.56 14.53
N LEU A 279 19.78 1.93 14.31
CA LEU A 279 18.80 2.30 13.30
C LEU A 279 17.47 2.64 13.97
N PHE A 280 17.02 3.87 13.80
CA PHE A 280 15.65 4.26 14.09
C PHE A 280 14.74 3.83 12.94
N ILE A 281 13.73 3.02 13.27
CA ILE A 281 12.68 2.55 12.38
C ILE A 281 11.36 3.12 12.92
N PRO A 282 10.71 4.04 12.19
CA PRO A 282 9.45 4.61 12.63
C PRO A 282 8.31 3.58 12.62
N GLU A 283 7.27 3.83 13.42
CA GLU A 283 6.08 2.99 13.47
C GLU A 283 5.48 2.79 12.07
N GLY A 284 5.13 1.54 11.74
CA GLY A 284 4.52 1.18 10.46
C GLY A 284 5.48 1.03 9.27
N TRP A 285 6.77 1.32 9.42
CA TRP A 285 7.75 1.03 8.36
C TRP A 285 7.99 -0.48 8.25
N PHE A 286 7.77 -1.01 7.06
CA PHE A 286 8.09 -2.40 6.77
C PHE A 286 9.61 -2.56 6.72
N HIS A 287 10.11 -3.65 7.28
CA HIS A 287 11.51 -3.96 7.29
C HIS A 287 11.77 -5.47 7.25
N GLN A 288 12.83 -5.86 6.54
CA GLN A 288 13.42 -7.19 6.53
C GLN A 288 14.83 -7.08 7.09
N VAL A 289 15.21 -8.01 7.98
CA VAL A 289 16.51 -7.95 8.67
C VAL A 289 17.28 -9.23 8.42
N ASP A 290 18.37 -9.13 7.67
CA ASP A 290 19.33 -10.21 7.44
C ASP A 290 20.49 -10.01 8.41
N SER A 291 20.78 -11.02 9.23
CA SER A 291 21.81 -10.98 10.28
C SER A 291 22.90 -11.99 9.97
N ASP A 292 24.15 -11.56 10.13
CA ASP A 292 25.30 -12.47 10.08
C ASP A 292 25.31 -13.40 11.30
N ASP A 293 26.14 -14.45 11.26
CA ASP A 293 26.30 -15.36 12.37
C ASP A 293 26.77 -14.66 13.66
N LEU A 294 26.42 -15.24 14.81
CA LEU A 294 26.77 -14.73 16.14
C LEU A 294 26.44 -13.24 16.36
N THR A 295 25.38 -12.74 15.71
CA THR A 295 24.97 -11.34 15.83
C THR A 295 24.14 -11.14 17.09
N ILE A 296 24.44 -10.06 17.83
CA ILE A 296 23.73 -9.63 19.04
C ILE A 296 23.26 -8.20 18.83
N ALA A 297 21.96 -7.96 19.04
CA ALA A 297 21.37 -6.64 18.99
C ALA A 297 20.38 -6.44 20.15
N VAL A 298 20.17 -5.18 20.50
CA VAL A 298 19.15 -4.75 21.47
C VAL A 298 18.27 -3.74 20.78
N ASN A 299 16.96 -3.85 20.97
CA ASN A 299 16.04 -2.86 20.43
C ASN A 299 15.22 -2.18 21.53
N PHE A 300 14.87 -0.92 21.30
CA PHE A 300 14.03 -0.11 22.17
C PHE A 300 12.72 0.18 21.46
N TRP A 301 11.60 -0.17 22.09
CA TRP A 301 10.27 0.15 21.57
C TRP A 301 9.59 1.22 22.41
N TRP A 302 8.96 2.19 21.74
CA TRP A 302 8.07 3.17 22.34
C TRP A 302 6.91 3.52 21.39
N LYS A 303 5.81 3.98 21.95
CA LYS A 303 4.63 4.39 21.17
C LYS A 303 4.88 5.72 20.47
N SER A 304 4.35 5.89 19.26
CA SER A 304 4.35 7.18 18.58
C SER A 304 3.44 8.19 19.28
N VAL A 305 3.73 9.47 19.07
CA VAL A 305 2.89 10.58 19.54
C VAL A 305 1.45 10.44 19.03
N MET A 306 1.26 9.93 17.81
CA MET A 306 -0.05 9.69 17.22
C MET A 306 -0.82 8.64 18.01
N MET A 307 -0.21 7.48 18.28
CA MET A 307 -0.85 6.41 19.06
C MET A 307 -1.04 6.75 20.53
N THR A 308 -0.13 7.52 21.14
CA THR A 308 -0.29 7.97 22.54
C THR A 308 -1.41 9.00 22.71
N ASN A 309 -1.61 9.89 21.74
CA ASN A 309 -2.58 10.99 21.86
C ASN A 309 -3.93 10.73 21.19
N MET A 310 -4.09 9.62 20.46
CA MET A 310 -5.37 9.24 19.87
C MET A 310 -6.35 8.82 20.96
N SER A 311 -7.41 9.60 21.17
CA SER A 311 -8.44 9.23 22.14
C SER A 311 -9.36 8.15 21.56
N GLU A 312 -9.62 7.10 22.33
CA GLU A 312 -10.46 5.95 21.95
C GLU A 312 -11.82 6.38 21.36
N HIS A 313 -12.48 7.39 21.95
CA HIS A 313 -13.78 7.87 21.46
C HIS A 313 -13.75 8.49 20.04
N MET A 314 -12.56 8.82 19.53
CA MET A 314 -12.36 9.38 18.20
C MET A 314 -11.97 8.34 17.14
N GLU A 315 -11.66 7.11 17.54
CA GLU A 315 -11.15 6.06 16.63
C GLU A 315 -12.11 5.79 15.47
N ALA A 316 -13.40 5.60 15.76
CA ALA A 316 -14.42 5.36 14.74
C ALA A 316 -14.55 6.52 13.74
N TYR A 317 -14.38 7.76 14.22
CA TYR A 317 -14.41 8.94 13.36
C TYR A 317 -13.19 9.00 12.43
N TYR A 318 -11.98 8.81 12.97
CA TYR A 318 -10.76 8.83 12.17
C TYR A 318 -10.68 7.66 11.20
N LEU A 319 -11.09 6.46 11.62
CA LEU A 319 -11.22 5.30 10.73
C LEU A 319 -12.11 5.64 9.53
N ARG A 320 -13.30 6.23 9.78
CA ARG A 320 -14.20 6.64 8.71
C ARG A 320 -13.57 7.67 7.77
N ARG A 321 -12.88 8.68 8.32
CA ARG A 321 -12.20 9.72 7.53
C ARG A 321 -11.07 9.15 6.67
N ILE A 322 -10.26 8.23 7.23
CA ILE A 322 -9.15 7.58 6.53
C ILE A 322 -9.70 6.70 5.41
N LEU A 323 -10.68 5.84 5.71
CA LEU A 323 -11.32 4.97 4.71
C LEU A 323 -11.97 5.78 3.59
N SER A 324 -12.69 6.86 3.90
CA SER A 324 -13.27 7.72 2.86
C SER A 324 -12.22 8.33 1.94
N ARG A 325 -11.08 8.78 2.48
CA ARG A 325 -9.99 9.32 1.66
C ARG A 325 -9.37 8.24 0.76
N MET A 326 -9.11 7.06 1.31
CA MET A 326 -8.54 5.94 0.55
C MET A 326 -9.51 5.45 -0.54
N LEU A 327 -10.82 5.45 -0.23
CA LEU A 327 -11.87 5.11 -1.18
C LEU A 327 -11.89 6.07 -2.37
N GLU A 328 -11.85 7.38 -2.15
CA GLU A 328 -11.83 8.35 -3.27
C GLU A 328 -10.54 8.22 -4.10
N GLN A 329 -9.39 8.00 -3.47
CA GLN A 329 -8.15 7.73 -4.19
C GLN A 329 -8.23 6.48 -5.07
N GLU A 330 -8.88 5.43 -4.57
CA GLU A 330 -9.07 4.19 -5.34
C GLU A 330 -10.07 4.37 -6.48
N LYS A 331 -11.19 5.07 -6.24
CA LYS A 331 -12.14 5.45 -7.29
C LYS A 331 -11.45 6.22 -8.41
N ASP A 332 -10.59 7.19 -8.07
CA ASP A 332 -9.83 7.96 -9.05
C ASP A 332 -8.84 7.08 -9.85
N LYS A 333 -8.15 6.15 -9.19
CA LYS A 333 -7.27 5.18 -9.86
C LYS A 333 -8.03 4.25 -10.81
N MET A 334 -9.20 3.78 -10.43
CA MET A 334 -10.05 2.94 -11.28
C MET A 334 -10.51 3.67 -12.56
N LEU A 335 -10.61 5.00 -12.49
CA LEU A 335 -10.94 5.85 -13.64
C LEU A 335 -9.70 6.35 -14.41
N CYS A 336 -8.52 6.37 -13.79
CA CYS A 336 -7.28 6.88 -14.38
C CYS A 336 -6.24 5.77 -14.66
N LYS A 337 -6.26 5.24 -15.90
CA LYS A 337 -5.16 4.60 -16.70
C LYS A 337 -5.84 3.98 -17.95
N SER A 338 -5.35 4.07 -19.19
CA SER A 338 -3.98 4.18 -19.71
C SER A 338 -3.76 5.33 -20.72
N SER A 339 -2.49 5.52 -21.06
CA SER A 339 -1.95 6.38 -22.14
C SER A 339 -2.50 6.09 -23.56
N PHE A 340 -3.49 5.21 -23.72
CA PHE A 340 -4.16 4.94 -25.00
C PHE A 340 -5.33 5.89 -25.33
N ALA A 341 -5.98 6.50 -24.34
CA ALA A 341 -7.07 7.45 -24.60
C ALA A 341 -6.59 8.66 -25.44
N SER A 342 -5.34 9.07 -25.24
CA SER A 342 -4.66 10.13 -26.02
C SER A 342 -4.47 9.78 -27.51
N LEU A 343 -4.32 8.50 -27.85
CA LEU A 343 -4.13 8.04 -29.23
C LEU A 343 -5.44 8.03 -30.05
N ARG A 344 -6.59 7.74 -29.43
CA ARG A 344 -7.90 7.89 -30.10
C ARG A 344 -8.21 9.36 -30.43
N CYS A 345 -7.84 10.30 -29.56
CA CYS A 345 -8.05 11.73 -29.79
C CYS A 345 -7.31 12.25 -31.03
N LYS A 346 -6.12 11.71 -31.36
CA LYS A 346 -5.39 12.11 -32.57
C LYS A 346 -6.03 11.57 -33.85
N GLN A 347 -6.53 10.34 -33.85
CA GLN A 347 -7.19 9.76 -35.03
C GLN A 347 -8.52 10.44 -35.38
N ILE A 348 -9.27 10.94 -34.40
CA ILE A 348 -10.56 11.63 -34.68
C ILE A 348 -10.33 13.09 -35.13
N ALA A 349 -9.31 13.76 -34.60
CA ALA A 349 -8.94 15.12 -35.03
C ALA A 349 -8.30 15.17 -36.43
N GLU A 350 -7.64 14.10 -36.87
CA GLU A 350 -7.02 14.03 -38.21
C GLU A 350 -8.04 13.80 -39.34
N ILE A 351 -9.19 13.17 -39.05
CA ILE A 351 -10.25 12.91 -40.06
C ILE A 351 -11.04 14.19 -40.41
N SER A 352 -10.94 15.27 -39.62
CA SER A 352 -11.67 16.52 -39.84
C SER A 352 -10.92 17.56 -40.70
N ASN A 353 -9.67 17.28 -41.13
CA ASN A 353 -8.84 18.25 -41.88
C ASN A 353 -8.64 17.93 -43.37
N ASP A 354 -9.21 16.86 -43.91
CA ASP A 354 -9.12 16.55 -45.34
C ASP A 354 -10.42 16.88 -46.09
N SER A 355 -10.51 18.12 -46.58
CA SER A 355 -11.25 18.45 -47.79
C SER A 355 -10.60 19.64 -48.51
N PRO A 356 -10.59 19.64 -49.85
CA PRO A 356 -9.53 20.26 -50.63
C PRO A 356 -9.68 21.76 -50.78
N ALA A 357 -8.52 22.42 -50.82
CA ALA A 357 -8.35 23.84 -51.12
C ALA A 357 -9.11 24.25 -52.39
N GLY A 358 -10.03 25.20 -52.24
CA GLY A 358 -10.57 26.02 -53.30
C GLY A 358 -10.27 27.48 -52.95
N ASP A 359 -9.35 28.07 -53.71
CA ASP A 359 -9.08 29.50 -53.71
C ASP A 359 -10.37 30.28 -54.05
N ASP A 360 -10.71 31.29 -53.25
CA ASP A 360 -10.98 32.63 -53.77
C ASP A 360 -11.12 33.66 -52.63
N ALA A 361 -10.34 34.72 -52.75
CA ALA A 361 -10.33 35.88 -51.86
C ALA A 361 -11.43 36.88 -52.24
N SER A 362 -12.13 37.44 -51.25
CA SER A 362 -12.50 38.87 -51.25
C SER A 362 -13.00 39.36 -49.89
N ASP A 363 -12.42 40.49 -49.49
CA ASP A 363 -12.80 41.36 -48.38
C ASP A 363 -14.24 41.89 -48.48
N SER A 364 -14.94 42.02 -47.34
CA SER A 364 -15.50 43.32 -46.91
C SER A 364 -16.28 43.26 -45.58
N VAL A 365 -15.73 43.98 -44.61
CA VAL A 365 -16.35 45.03 -43.77
C VAL A 365 -17.82 44.86 -43.31
N VAL A 366 -17.92 44.64 -42.00
CA VAL A 366 -18.99 44.96 -41.03
C VAL A 366 -19.93 46.11 -41.42
N GLN A 367 -21.24 45.86 -41.39
CA GLN A 367 -22.23 46.85 -40.94
C GLN A 367 -23.32 46.17 -40.08
N ARG A 368 -23.54 46.79 -38.91
CA ARG A 368 -24.61 46.49 -37.95
C ARG A 368 -25.93 46.95 -38.54
N ASP A 369 -26.97 46.13 -38.38
CA ASP A 369 -28.34 46.65 -38.27
C ASP A 369 -29.13 45.89 -37.21
N THR A 370 -29.97 46.67 -36.53
CA THR A 370 -30.67 46.32 -35.29
C THR A 370 -32.11 45.97 -35.65
N ILE A 371 -32.61 44.78 -35.29
CA ILE A 371 -34.06 44.48 -35.30
C ILE A 371 -34.46 43.77 -34.01
N LYS A 372 -35.62 44.22 -33.51
CA LYS A 372 -36.30 43.93 -32.24
C LYS A 372 -36.71 42.47 -32.09
N GLY A 373 -36.99 42.15 -30.82
CA GLY A 373 -37.33 40.83 -30.30
C GLY A 373 -38.45 40.09 -31.00
N ASP A 374 -38.35 38.77 -30.91
CA ASP A 374 -39.46 37.87 -30.68
C ASP A 374 -38.96 36.65 -29.90
N ALA A 375 -39.85 36.10 -29.07
CA ALA A 375 -39.60 34.93 -28.25
C ALA A 375 -39.44 33.69 -29.13
N GLU A 376 -38.26 33.07 -29.11
CA GLU A 376 -38.02 31.84 -29.88
C GLU A 376 -37.67 30.65 -28.99
N GLN A 377 -38.30 29.54 -29.38
CA GLN A 377 -38.38 28.24 -28.74
C GLN A 377 -36.99 27.63 -28.53
N HIS A 378 -36.68 27.28 -27.28
CA HIS A 378 -35.43 26.63 -26.92
C HIS A 378 -35.47 25.14 -27.29
N GLY A 379 -35.26 24.84 -28.56
CA GLY A 379 -34.89 23.50 -29.04
C GLY A 379 -33.50 23.58 -29.64
N VAL A 380 -32.53 22.83 -29.10
CA VAL A 380 -31.22 22.70 -29.74
C VAL A 380 -31.44 22.02 -31.08
N ILE A 381 -31.26 22.75 -32.18
CA ILE A 381 -31.34 22.18 -33.53
C ILE A 381 -30.11 21.29 -33.71
N LEU A 382 -30.27 20.05 -34.21
CA LEU A 382 -29.17 19.11 -34.47
C LEU A 382 -27.99 19.74 -35.25
N GLU A 383 -28.28 20.73 -36.09
CA GLU A 383 -27.32 21.50 -36.90
C GLU A 383 -26.47 22.51 -36.08
N GLN A 384 -26.83 22.78 -34.83
CA GLN A 384 -26.07 23.65 -33.90
C GLN A 384 -25.09 22.85 -33.02
N LEU A 385 -25.09 21.52 -33.10
CA LEU A 385 -24.11 20.70 -32.43
C LEU A 385 -22.77 20.79 -33.17
N GLU A 386 -21.70 21.01 -32.41
CA GLU A 386 -20.35 20.95 -32.96
C GLU A 386 -20.06 19.55 -33.54
N PRO A 387 -19.19 19.42 -34.57
CA PRO A 387 -18.95 18.15 -35.24
C PRO A 387 -18.59 16.99 -34.30
N PHE A 388 -17.80 17.28 -33.25
CA PHE A 388 -17.46 16.30 -32.22
C PHE A 388 -18.67 15.83 -31.41
N ALA A 389 -19.57 16.74 -31.03
CA ALA A 389 -20.77 16.41 -30.28
C ALA A 389 -21.73 15.52 -31.10
N LEU A 390 -21.81 15.76 -32.41
CA LEU A 390 -22.62 14.96 -33.33
C LEU A 390 -22.05 13.54 -33.52
N LEU A 391 -20.72 13.41 -33.61
CA LEU A 391 -20.03 12.12 -33.64
C LEU A 391 -20.28 11.33 -32.35
N ALA A 392 -20.11 11.95 -31.19
CA ALA A 392 -20.36 11.32 -29.90
C ALA A 392 -21.83 10.90 -29.72
N LEU A 393 -22.78 11.72 -30.17
CA LEU A 393 -24.20 11.39 -30.19
C LEU A 393 -24.47 10.16 -31.07
N HIS A 394 -23.91 10.11 -32.28
CA HIS A 394 -24.04 8.96 -33.17
C HIS A 394 -23.45 7.69 -32.56
N GLU A 395 -22.29 7.78 -31.91
CA GLU A 395 -21.64 6.65 -31.24
C GLU A 395 -22.50 6.13 -30.07
N LEU A 396 -23.03 7.01 -29.21
CA LEU A 396 -23.95 6.61 -28.13
C LEU A 396 -25.19 5.89 -28.67
N ILE A 397 -25.83 6.45 -29.71
CA ILE A 397 -27.01 5.83 -30.34
C ILE A 397 -26.64 4.45 -30.89
N SER A 398 -25.51 4.34 -31.58
CA SER A 398 -25.03 3.07 -32.15
C SER A 398 -24.79 2.02 -31.07
N LEU A 399 -24.14 2.39 -29.95
CA LEU A 399 -23.89 1.48 -28.81
C LEU A 399 -25.19 0.94 -28.19
N VAL A 400 -26.19 1.80 -28.01
CA VAL A 400 -27.50 1.40 -27.48
C VAL A 400 -28.22 0.48 -28.46
N HIS A 401 -28.27 0.84 -29.75
CA HIS A 401 -28.99 0.07 -30.77
C HIS A 401 -28.35 -1.29 -31.04
N ASN A 402 -27.01 -1.38 -31.08
CA ASN A 402 -26.30 -2.64 -31.27
C ASN A 402 -26.55 -3.62 -30.12
N THR A 403 -26.59 -3.11 -28.89
CA THR A 403 -26.85 -3.96 -27.71
C THR A 403 -28.28 -4.48 -27.71
N ILE A 404 -29.28 -3.63 -27.98
CA ILE A 404 -30.69 -4.03 -28.07
C ILE A 404 -30.93 -5.03 -29.22
N ASN A 405 -30.28 -4.83 -30.37
CA ASN A 405 -30.39 -5.75 -31.51
C ASN A 405 -29.68 -7.10 -31.26
N SER A 406 -28.60 -7.10 -30.47
CA SER A 406 -27.90 -8.33 -30.08
C SER A 406 -28.68 -9.13 -29.02
N SER A 407 -29.35 -8.46 -28.08
CA SER A 407 -30.22 -9.11 -27.09
C SER A 407 -31.52 -9.64 -27.73
N GLY A 408 -31.99 -9.00 -28.81
CA GLY A 408 -33.12 -9.46 -29.63
C GLY A 408 -32.86 -10.73 -30.46
N LYS A 409 -31.60 -11.10 -30.71
CA LYS A 409 -31.24 -12.35 -31.45
C LYS A 409 -30.94 -13.55 -30.55
N ASN A 410 -30.81 -13.36 -29.25
CA ASN A 410 -30.50 -14.42 -28.27
C ASN A 410 -31.70 -14.82 -27.39
N GLN A 411 -32.94 -14.50 -27.78
CA GLN A 411 -34.10 -15.15 -27.19
C GLN A 411 -34.31 -16.55 -27.81
N ILE A 412 -33.52 -17.51 -27.35
CA ILE A 412 -33.86 -18.91 -26.98
C ILE A 412 -32.57 -19.48 -26.35
N LYS A 413 -32.32 -19.09 -25.10
CA LYS A 413 -31.85 -19.95 -24.00
C LYS A 413 -31.60 -19.06 -22.76
N GLU A 414 -32.44 -19.29 -21.76
CA GLU A 414 -32.22 -18.99 -20.34
C GLU A 414 -32.10 -17.51 -19.92
N SER A 415 -33.23 -16.82 -19.96
CA SER A 415 -33.50 -15.69 -19.07
C SER A 415 -33.95 -16.22 -17.71
N HIS A 416 -33.00 -16.67 -16.87
CA HIS A 416 -33.05 -16.74 -15.41
C HIS A 416 -31.68 -17.19 -14.89
N SER A 417 -30.70 -16.28 -14.77
CA SER A 417 -29.64 -16.28 -13.75
C SER A 417 -28.55 -15.27 -14.10
N LEU A 418 -28.59 -14.08 -13.49
CA LEU A 418 -27.39 -13.31 -13.14
C LEU A 418 -27.32 -13.03 -11.63
N VAL A 419 -28.06 -13.83 -10.86
CA VAL A 419 -27.93 -13.97 -9.41
C VAL A 419 -27.93 -15.47 -9.10
N ALA A 420 -26.83 -16.13 -9.42
CA ALA A 420 -26.40 -17.37 -8.79
C ALA A 420 -24.89 -17.50 -9.03
N LEU A 421 -24.12 -17.09 -8.02
CA LEU A 421 -22.72 -17.50 -7.88
C LEU A 421 -22.73 -18.99 -7.53
N ASP A 422 -22.66 -19.85 -8.53
CA ASP A 422 -22.36 -21.26 -8.30
C ASP A 422 -20.84 -21.44 -8.26
N ILE A 423 -20.40 -21.82 -7.08
CA ILE A 423 -19.03 -22.14 -6.70
C ILE A 423 -18.77 -23.54 -7.23
N ASN A 424 -17.80 -23.71 -8.12
CA ASN A 424 -16.89 -24.88 -8.19
C ASN A 424 -16.00 -24.76 -9.44
N ALA A 425 -14.72 -24.48 -9.21
CA ALA A 425 -13.57 -25.09 -9.88
C ALA A 425 -12.32 -24.29 -9.50
N GLU A 426 -11.33 -25.00 -9.02
CA GLU A 426 -9.98 -24.55 -8.67
C GLU A 426 -9.31 -23.88 -9.86
N ASP A 427 -8.81 -22.64 -9.70
CA ASP A 427 -7.62 -22.18 -10.42
C ASP A 427 -7.11 -20.84 -9.85
N GLU A 428 -5.82 -20.78 -9.51
CA GLU A 428 -5.09 -19.59 -9.02
C GLU A 428 -5.04 -18.45 -10.06
N HIS A 429 -5.51 -18.71 -11.28
CA HIS A 429 -5.54 -17.75 -12.40
C HIS A 429 -6.70 -16.72 -12.35
N MET A 430 -7.60 -16.80 -11.36
CA MET A 430 -8.79 -15.94 -11.27
C MET A 430 -8.58 -14.59 -10.57
N GLN A 431 -7.53 -14.44 -9.74
CA GLN A 431 -7.26 -13.16 -9.04
C GLN A 431 -6.87 -12.06 -10.04
N THR A 432 -5.95 -12.37 -10.95
CA THR A 432 -5.49 -11.47 -12.05
C THR A 432 -6.60 -11.16 -13.06
N ARG A 433 -7.62 -12.02 -13.15
CA ARG A 433 -8.75 -11.85 -14.07
C ARG A 433 -9.82 -10.90 -13.52
N ARG A 434 -9.91 -10.76 -12.20
CA ARG A 434 -10.91 -9.92 -11.52
C ARG A 434 -10.51 -8.44 -11.50
N GLU A 435 -9.21 -8.14 -11.41
CA GLU A 435 -8.67 -6.76 -11.56
C GLU A 435 -8.92 -6.17 -12.96
N ASN A 436 -9.02 -7.01 -13.98
CA ASN A 436 -9.16 -6.58 -15.37
C ASN A 436 -10.60 -6.31 -15.83
N LEU A 437 -11.63 -6.65 -15.05
CA LEU A 437 -13.02 -6.57 -15.52
C LEU A 437 -13.68 -5.19 -15.34
N LEU A 438 -13.09 -4.27 -14.59
CA LEU A 438 -13.72 -2.99 -14.21
C LEU A 438 -12.83 -1.77 -14.47
N LEU A 439 -12.06 -1.80 -15.55
CA LEU A 439 -11.29 -0.67 -16.02
C LEU A 439 -12.13 0.20 -16.96
N LEU A 440 -11.97 1.53 -16.87
CA LEU A 440 -12.64 2.50 -17.77
C LEU A 440 -12.51 2.12 -19.26
N GLU A 441 -11.36 1.57 -19.65
CA GLU A 441 -11.08 1.18 -21.04
C GLU A 441 -11.94 0.02 -21.56
N ASN A 442 -12.50 -0.78 -20.65
CA ASN A 442 -13.35 -1.92 -20.97
C ASN A 442 -14.83 -1.54 -21.04
N ASP A 443 -15.17 -0.30 -20.69
CA ASP A 443 -16.52 0.24 -20.79
C ASP A 443 -16.61 1.35 -21.86
N PRO A 444 -17.18 1.07 -23.04
CA PRO A 444 -17.25 2.03 -24.13
C PRO A 444 -18.13 3.25 -23.80
N ILE A 445 -19.17 3.09 -22.97
CA ILE A 445 -20.06 4.19 -22.59
C ILE A 445 -19.34 5.09 -21.57
N ALA A 446 -18.70 4.50 -20.57
CA ALA A 446 -17.92 5.25 -19.58
C ALA A 446 -16.75 5.98 -20.25
N SER A 447 -16.02 5.32 -21.15
CA SER A 447 -14.93 5.92 -21.92
C SER A 447 -15.41 7.11 -22.74
N LEU A 448 -16.55 6.98 -23.42
CA LEU A 448 -17.13 8.07 -24.19
C LEU A 448 -17.53 9.24 -23.29
N PHE A 449 -18.28 9.01 -22.21
CA PHE A 449 -18.64 10.06 -21.25
C PHE A 449 -17.42 10.75 -20.63
N TRP A 450 -16.36 9.99 -20.34
CA TRP A 450 -15.12 10.52 -19.76
C TRP A 450 -14.44 11.55 -20.67
N THR A 451 -14.42 11.28 -21.99
CA THR A 451 -13.77 12.15 -22.98
C THR A 451 -14.55 13.42 -23.32
N ILE A 452 -15.86 13.45 -23.04
CA ILE A 452 -16.71 14.58 -23.43
C ILE A 452 -16.67 15.68 -22.36
N GLU A 453 -16.54 16.93 -22.80
CA GLU A 453 -16.64 18.09 -21.91
C GLU A 453 -18.06 18.21 -21.30
N PRO A 454 -18.19 18.63 -20.02
CA PRO A 454 -19.47 18.66 -19.31
C PRO A 454 -20.59 19.39 -20.06
N LEU A 455 -20.31 20.58 -20.60
CA LEU A 455 -21.31 21.38 -21.30
C LEU A 455 -21.65 20.81 -22.69
N VAL A 456 -20.73 20.08 -23.32
CA VAL A 456 -21.00 19.35 -24.57
C VAL A 456 -21.89 18.15 -24.29
N LEU A 457 -21.61 17.39 -23.23
CA LEU A 457 -22.45 16.26 -22.81
C LEU A 457 -23.87 16.72 -22.47
N ARG A 458 -24.01 17.88 -21.83
CA ARG A 458 -25.32 18.52 -21.61
C ARG A 458 -26.08 18.72 -22.92
N LYS A 459 -25.46 19.34 -23.94
CA LYS A 459 -26.10 19.56 -25.26
C LYS A 459 -26.50 18.24 -25.92
N ILE A 460 -25.65 17.21 -25.83
CA ILE A 460 -25.94 15.86 -26.34
C ILE A 460 -27.20 15.30 -25.67
N PHE A 461 -27.30 15.36 -24.33
CA PHE A 461 -28.50 14.89 -23.63
C PHE A 461 -29.74 15.69 -23.99
N GLN A 462 -29.63 17.02 -24.14
CA GLN A 462 -30.75 17.85 -24.60
C GLN A 462 -31.23 17.42 -25.99
N ALA A 463 -30.31 17.15 -26.92
CA ALA A 463 -30.66 16.61 -28.23
C ALA A 463 -31.30 15.22 -28.15
N MET A 464 -30.78 14.33 -27.28
CA MET A 464 -31.37 13.00 -27.06
C MET A 464 -32.79 13.08 -26.50
N VAL A 465 -33.09 14.02 -25.58
CA VAL A 465 -34.44 14.21 -25.06
C VAL A 465 -35.42 14.57 -26.20
N HIS A 466 -35.03 15.48 -27.09
CA HIS A 466 -35.91 15.95 -28.16
C HIS A 466 -36.05 14.96 -29.31
N TYR A 467 -34.95 14.33 -29.75
CA TYR A 467 -34.93 13.53 -30.99
C TYR A 467 -34.87 12.02 -30.75
N PHE A 468 -34.31 11.57 -29.62
CA PHE A 468 -34.07 10.14 -29.33
C PHE A 468 -34.48 9.72 -27.91
N PRO A 469 -35.68 10.06 -27.42
CA PRO A 469 -36.06 9.85 -26.02
C PRO A 469 -36.00 8.37 -25.59
N ARG A 470 -36.46 7.45 -26.43
CA ARG A 470 -36.39 6.00 -26.13
C ARG A 470 -34.96 5.45 -26.07
N THR A 471 -34.04 6.06 -26.80
CA THR A 471 -32.61 5.68 -26.74
C THR A 471 -31.97 6.19 -25.45
N LEU A 472 -32.33 7.40 -25.00
CA LEU A 472 -31.89 7.93 -23.69
C LEU A 472 -32.44 7.11 -22.53
N GLU A 473 -33.71 6.72 -22.60
CA GLU A 473 -34.35 5.85 -21.62
C GLU A 473 -33.62 4.50 -21.49
N ALA A 474 -33.39 3.82 -22.61
CA ALA A 474 -32.67 2.55 -22.63
C ALA A 474 -31.21 2.68 -22.16
N LEU A 475 -30.55 3.80 -22.51
CA LEU A 475 -29.19 4.08 -22.05
C LEU A 475 -29.13 4.11 -20.52
N VAL A 476 -29.99 4.90 -19.89
CA VAL A 476 -29.95 5.10 -18.43
C VAL A 476 -30.46 3.88 -17.66
N LEU A 477 -31.55 3.25 -18.11
CA LEU A 477 -32.17 2.15 -17.36
C LEU A 477 -31.50 0.78 -17.56
N HIS A 478 -30.79 0.57 -18.67
CA HIS A 478 -30.35 -0.78 -19.06
C HIS A 478 -28.88 -0.89 -19.48
N MET A 479 -28.23 0.23 -19.79
CA MET A 479 -26.88 0.20 -20.38
C MET A 479 -25.80 0.78 -19.46
N LEU A 480 -26.15 1.53 -18.42
CA LEU A 480 -25.17 2.06 -17.50
C LEU A 480 -24.54 0.93 -16.67
N SER A 481 -23.28 0.64 -16.93
CA SER A 481 -22.45 -0.11 -15.98
C SER A 481 -22.17 0.74 -14.73
N PRO A 482 -21.70 0.13 -13.63
CA PRO A 482 -21.23 0.86 -12.45
C PRO A 482 -20.20 1.96 -12.75
N ILE A 483 -19.27 1.71 -13.68
CA ILE A 483 -18.24 2.68 -14.08
C ILE A 483 -18.87 3.87 -14.81
N SER A 484 -19.71 3.58 -15.80
CA SER A 484 -20.39 4.62 -16.57
C SER A 484 -21.34 5.46 -15.70
N ALA A 485 -21.96 4.86 -14.67
CA ALA A 485 -22.78 5.57 -13.70
C ALA A 485 -21.95 6.52 -12.83
N GLU A 486 -20.80 6.07 -12.29
CA GLU A 486 -19.89 6.97 -11.56
C GLU A 486 -19.42 8.13 -12.45
N VAL A 487 -18.95 7.83 -13.67
CA VAL A 487 -18.50 8.87 -14.63
C VAL A 487 -19.63 9.84 -14.95
N LEU A 488 -20.83 9.35 -15.22
CA LEU A 488 -22.00 10.20 -15.50
C LEU A 488 -22.31 11.12 -14.32
N THR A 489 -22.29 10.61 -13.09
CA THR A 489 -22.56 11.46 -11.92
C THR A 489 -21.46 12.49 -11.68
N ARG A 490 -20.18 12.17 -11.91
CA ARG A 490 -19.10 13.16 -11.89
C ARG A 490 -19.31 14.24 -12.95
N LYS A 491 -19.75 13.86 -14.16
CA LYS A 491 -20.08 14.83 -15.21
C LYS A 491 -21.24 15.73 -14.83
N PHE A 492 -22.27 15.21 -14.16
CA PHE A 492 -23.35 16.02 -13.59
C PHE A 492 -22.83 17.02 -12.55
N ASP A 493 -21.96 16.58 -11.63
CA ASP A 493 -21.34 17.47 -10.64
C ASP A 493 -20.48 18.57 -11.33
N GLU A 494 -19.71 18.22 -12.36
CA GLU A 494 -18.91 19.17 -13.17
C GLU A 494 -19.80 20.16 -13.95
N MET A 495 -20.94 19.69 -14.50
CA MET A 495 -21.93 20.54 -15.17
C MET A 495 -22.55 21.54 -14.20
N ASP A 496 -22.90 21.08 -13.00
CA ASP A 496 -23.54 21.91 -11.98
C ASP A 496 -22.59 23.00 -11.48
N GLN A 497 -21.29 22.72 -11.37
CA GLN A 497 -20.28 23.74 -11.04
C GLN A 497 -20.15 24.85 -12.08
N GLN A 498 -20.52 24.58 -13.33
CA GLN A 498 -20.37 25.51 -14.47
C GLN A 498 -21.66 26.23 -14.84
N THR A 499 -22.77 26.00 -14.13
CA THR A 499 -24.11 26.46 -14.52
C THR A 499 -24.86 27.11 -13.36
N THR A 500 -25.83 27.96 -13.69
CA THR A 500 -26.70 28.60 -12.68
C THR A 500 -27.76 27.62 -12.16
N LYS A 501 -28.29 27.86 -10.95
CA LYS A 501 -29.33 27.00 -10.35
C LYS A 501 -30.58 26.87 -11.23
N GLU A 502 -30.94 27.95 -11.93
CA GLU A 502 -32.04 27.99 -12.88
C GLU A 502 -31.77 27.06 -14.06
N GLN A 503 -30.59 27.17 -14.66
CA GLN A 503 -30.16 26.30 -15.76
C GLN A 503 -30.05 24.83 -15.34
N GLN A 504 -29.61 24.54 -14.12
CA GLN A 504 -29.58 23.17 -13.58
C GLN A 504 -31.00 22.59 -13.48
N LYS A 505 -31.92 23.35 -12.87
CA LYS A 505 -33.31 22.92 -12.72
C LYS A 505 -33.97 22.64 -14.07
N GLU A 506 -33.78 23.53 -15.04
CA GLU A 506 -34.32 23.35 -16.40
C GLU A 506 -33.75 22.09 -17.07
N PHE A 507 -32.43 21.85 -16.94
CA PHE A 507 -31.80 20.67 -17.50
C PHE A 507 -32.34 19.37 -16.87
N TYR A 508 -32.35 19.25 -15.55
CA TYR A 508 -32.82 18.02 -14.91
C TYR A 508 -34.32 17.79 -15.12
N GLN A 509 -35.14 18.85 -15.13
CA GLN A 509 -36.56 18.72 -15.46
C GLN A 509 -36.76 18.18 -16.89
N MET A 510 -35.96 18.65 -17.85
CA MET A 510 -35.98 18.14 -19.22
C MET A 510 -35.46 16.70 -19.29
N PHE A 511 -34.30 16.42 -18.71
CA PHE A 511 -33.66 15.10 -18.73
C PHE A 511 -34.58 14.01 -18.17
N TYR A 512 -35.16 14.25 -16.99
CA TYR A 512 -36.06 13.31 -16.35
C TYR A 512 -37.46 13.23 -16.99
N SER A 513 -37.85 14.16 -17.85
CA SER A 513 -39.15 14.11 -18.54
C SER A 513 -39.30 12.94 -19.53
N VAL A 514 -38.18 12.31 -19.90
CA VAL A 514 -38.14 11.18 -20.83
C VAL A 514 -38.57 9.86 -20.19
N PHE A 515 -38.50 9.77 -18.86
CA PHE A 515 -38.76 8.53 -18.13
C PHE A 515 -40.19 8.49 -17.60
N ASP A 516 -40.89 7.39 -17.88
CA ASP A 516 -42.23 7.14 -17.32
C ASP A 516 -42.18 7.05 -15.78
N ASP A 517 -41.08 6.49 -15.24
CA ASP A 517 -40.76 6.47 -13.82
C ASP A 517 -39.40 7.15 -13.58
N GLN A 518 -39.45 8.40 -13.10
CA GLN A 518 -38.25 9.18 -12.79
C GLN A 518 -37.46 8.59 -11.61
N HIS A 519 -38.13 7.88 -10.69
CA HIS A 519 -37.47 7.22 -9.57
C HIS A 519 -36.65 6.04 -10.06
N ALA A 520 -37.18 5.24 -11.00
CA ALA A 520 -36.42 4.13 -11.59
C ALA A 520 -35.13 4.60 -12.29
N ALA A 521 -35.18 5.75 -12.97
CA ALA A 521 -33.99 6.34 -13.60
C ALA A 521 -32.96 6.81 -12.57
N MET A 522 -33.43 7.47 -11.49
CA MET A 522 -32.57 7.88 -10.39
C MET A 522 -31.93 6.67 -9.69
N ASP A 523 -32.74 5.66 -9.38
CA ASP A 523 -32.29 4.43 -8.73
C ASP A 523 -31.27 3.68 -9.59
N ALA A 524 -31.46 3.61 -10.91
CA ALA A 524 -30.49 2.99 -11.81
C ALA A 524 -29.10 3.68 -11.73
N ILE A 525 -29.08 5.01 -11.76
CA ILE A 525 -27.85 5.80 -11.66
C ILE A 525 -27.20 5.65 -10.27
N LEU A 526 -27.99 5.79 -9.20
CA LEU A 526 -27.50 5.71 -7.83
C LEU A 526 -27.00 4.31 -7.48
N ASN A 527 -27.74 3.25 -7.84
CA ASN A 527 -27.30 1.87 -7.63
C ASN A 527 -25.99 1.59 -8.37
N GLY A 528 -25.85 2.06 -9.62
CA GLY A 528 -24.60 1.92 -10.38
C GLY A 528 -23.42 2.60 -9.66
N LYS A 529 -23.62 3.83 -9.17
CA LYS A 529 -22.64 4.58 -8.39
C LYS A 529 -22.26 3.87 -7.08
N GLU A 530 -23.24 3.36 -6.34
CA GLU A 530 -23.02 2.63 -5.08
C GLU A 530 -22.26 1.32 -5.32
N ILE A 531 -22.56 0.58 -6.38
CA ILE A 531 -21.83 -0.65 -6.76
C ILE A 531 -20.36 -0.32 -7.09
N PHE A 532 -20.12 0.75 -7.85
CA PHE A 532 -18.75 1.19 -8.17
C PHE A 532 -17.97 1.56 -6.89
N ALA A 533 -18.57 2.36 -6.01
CA ALA A 533 -17.97 2.73 -4.73
C ALA A 533 -17.74 1.51 -3.83
N PHE A 534 -18.65 0.55 -3.81
CA PHE A 534 -18.48 -0.69 -3.04
C PHE A 534 -17.32 -1.54 -3.57
N GLN A 535 -17.12 -1.59 -4.89
CA GLN A 535 -15.96 -2.27 -5.45
C GLN A 535 -14.64 -1.57 -5.09
N ALA A 536 -14.59 -0.24 -5.20
CA ALA A 536 -13.42 0.52 -4.77
C ALA A 536 -13.13 0.31 -3.26
N TYR A 537 -14.17 0.21 -2.42
CA TYR A 537 -14.02 -0.15 -1.02
C TYR A 537 -13.41 -1.55 -0.83
N LYS A 538 -13.87 -2.56 -1.58
CA LYS A 538 -13.27 -3.90 -1.56
C LYS A 538 -11.80 -3.89 -1.95
N ASN A 539 -11.43 -3.14 -3.00
CA ASN A 539 -10.03 -2.99 -3.42
C ASN A 539 -9.19 -2.38 -2.28
N VAL A 540 -9.69 -1.35 -1.59
CA VAL A 540 -8.99 -0.76 -0.44
C VAL A 540 -8.78 -1.78 0.68
N LEU A 541 -9.80 -2.60 0.99
CA LEU A 541 -9.66 -3.63 2.02
C LEU A 541 -8.64 -4.73 1.64
N ASP A 542 -8.61 -5.15 0.37
CA ASP A 542 -7.64 -6.13 -0.11
C ASP A 542 -6.22 -5.55 -0.10
N LEU A 543 -6.02 -4.39 -0.71
CA LEU A 543 -4.70 -3.77 -0.89
C LEU A 543 -4.01 -3.42 0.43
N TYR A 544 -4.76 -2.98 1.44
CA TYR A 544 -4.18 -2.44 2.67
C TYR A 544 -4.43 -3.29 3.91
N LEU A 545 -5.46 -4.14 3.92
CA LEU A 545 -5.84 -4.94 5.10
C LEU A 545 -5.80 -6.46 4.83
N GLY A 546 -5.44 -6.90 3.61
CA GLY A 546 -5.36 -8.30 3.24
C GLY A 546 -6.70 -9.05 3.35
N VAL A 547 -7.84 -8.33 3.32
CA VAL A 547 -9.17 -8.93 3.44
C VAL A 547 -9.66 -9.35 2.05
N ASN A 548 -9.32 -10.57 1.65
CA ASN A 548 -9.93 -11.21 0.48
C ASN A 548 -11.32 -11.75 0.83
N ASP A 549 -12.29 -11.59 -0.08
CA ASP A 549 -13.71 -11.96 0.07
C ASP A 549 -13.89 -13.14 1.05
N ILE A 550 -14.27 -12.83 2.29
CA ILE A 550 -14.46 -13.83 3.34
C ILE A 550 -15.64 -14.69 2.89
N LYS A 551 -15.35 -15.88 2.34
CA LYS A 551 -16.33 -16.95 2.29
C LYS A 551 -16.49 -17.47 3.71
N ILE A 552 -17.36 -16.82 4.47
CA ILE A 552 -17.93 -17.44 5.67
C ILE A 552 -18.81 -18.58 5.14
N SER A 553 -18.28 -19.80 5.19
CA SER A 553 -18.97 -21.04 4.83
C SER A 553 -20.12 -21.33 5.78
#